data_AF-A0A962XGP0-F1
#
_entry.id   AF-A0A962XGP0-F1
#
_cell.length_a   1.000
_cell.length_b   1.000
_cell.length_c   1.000
_cell.angle_alpha   90.00
_cell.angle_beta   90.00
_cell.angle_gamma   90.00
#
_symmetry.space_group_name_H-M   'P 1'
#
loop_
_entity.id
_entity.type
_entity.pdbx_description
1 polymer ?
#
loop_
_entity_poly.entity_id
_entity_poly.type
_entity_poly.pdbx_seq_one_letter_code
_entity_poly.pdbx_strand_id
1 'polypeptide(L)' 'MSIVEILERQVEQLDPKEFIEFRNWFLAFEADAWDRQIEQDAKAGKLDALARKALEDHAAGRTTLL' A
#
# COMPACT_ATOMS: atom_id res chain seq x y z
N MET A 1 -9.47 -24.19 -13.39
CA MET A 1 -9.15 -22.80 -13.74
C MET A 1 -9.59 -21.93 -12.58
N SER A 2 -8.67 -21.17 -11.99
CA SER A 2 -8.95 -20.29 -10.86
C SER A 2 -9.48 -18.94 -11.33
N ILE A 3 -10.08 -18.16 -10.43
CA ILE A 3 -10.51 -16.78 -10.73
C ILE A 3 -9.31 -15.92 -11.12
N VAL A 4 -8.16 -16.14 -10.47
CA VAL A 4 -6.91 -15.40 -10.76
C VAL A 4 -6.44 -15.66 -12.20
N GLU A 5 -6.40 -16.93 -12.61
CA GLU A 5 -6.01 -17.31 -13.98
C GLU A 5 -6.95 -16.72 -15.05
N ILE A 6 -8.23 -16.49 -14.72
CA ILE A 6 -9.18 -15.83 -15.63
C ILE A 6 -8.87 -14.34 -15.75
N LEU A 7 -8.62 -13.67 -14.61
CA LEU A 7 -8.29 -12.24 -14.59
C LEU A 7 -6.96 -11.96 -15.30
N GLU A 8 -5.94 -12.78 -15.10
CA GLU A 8 -4.66 -12.68 -15.80
C GLU A 8 -4.86 -12.68 -17.32
N ARG A 9 -5.60 -13.67 -17.84
CA ARG A 9 -5.90 -13.74 -19.29
C ARG A 9 -6.72 -12.56 -19.81
N GLN A 10 -7.61 -12.01 -18.99
CA GLN A 10 -8.39 -10.83 -19.39
C GLN A 10 -7.51 -9.58 -19.44
N VAL A 11 -6.61 -9.42 -18.46
CA VAL A 11 -5.65 -8.30 -18.42
C VAL A 11 -4.67 -8.37 -19.59
N GLU A 12 -4.21 -9.57 -19.97
CA GLU A 12 -3.35 -9.78 -21.14
C GLU A 12 -4.01 -9.39 -22.48
N GLN A 13 -5.35 -9.38 -22.54
CA GLN A 13 -6.12 -9.06 -23.75
C GLN A 13 -6.49 -7.58 -23.87
N LEU A 14 -6.22 -6.77 -22.83
CA LEU A 14 -6.50 -5.34 -22.85
C LEU A 14 -5.67 -4.62 -23.90
N ASP A 15 -6.28 -3.65 -24.57
CA ASP A 15 -5.52 -2.73 -25.41
C ASP A 15 -4.64 -1.79 -24.55
N PRO A 16 -3.66 -1.09 -25.14
CA PRO A 16 -2.76 -0.23 -24.37
C PRO A 16 -3.45 0.85 -23.54
N LYS A 17 -4.60 1.38 -23.98
CA LYS A 17 -5.35 2.39 -23.26
C LYS A 17 -6.10 1.76 -22.08
N GLU A 18 -6.81 0.66 -22.33
CA GLU A 18 -7.53 -0.08 -21.29
C GLU A 18 -6.57 -0.60 -20.21
N PHE A 19 -5.38 -1.05 -20.60
CA PHE A 19 -4.35 -1.49 -19.65
C PHE A 19 -3.87 -0.34 -18.75
N ILE A 20 -3.68 0.87 -19.29
CA ILE A 20 -3.31 2.05 -18.49
C ILE A 20 -4.44 2.42 -17.52
N GLU A 21 -5.70 2.39 -17.97
CA GLU A 21 -6.86 2.64 -17.12
C GLU A 21 -6.96 1.61 -15.98
N PHE A 22 -6.84 0.31 -16.31
CA PHE A 22 -6.81 -0.78 -15.32
C PHE A 22 -5.68 -0.59 -14.30
N ARG A 23 -4.45 -0.30 -14.76
CA ARG A 23 -3.29 -0.11 -13.87
C ARG A 23 -3.51 1.06 -12.91
N ASN A 24 -4.04 2.19 -13.40
CA ASN A 24 -4.28 3.36 -12.55
C ASN A 24 -5.32 3.07 -11.47
N TRP A 25 -6.41 2.38 -11.85
CA TRP A 25 -7.41 1.94 -10.89
C TRP A 25 -6.84 0.94 -9.87
N PHE A 26 -6.08 -0.06 -10.33
CA PHE A 26 -5.52 -1.09 -9.46
C PHE A 26 -4.55 -0.53 -8.43
N LEU A 27 -3.70 0.43 -8.83
CA LEU A 27 -2.82 1.15 -7.90
C LEU A 27 -3.59 1.87 -6.79
N ALA A 28 -4.70 2.54 -7.13
CA ALA A 28 -5.56 3.18 -6.13
C ALA A 28 -6.22 2.15 -5.21
N PHE A 29 -6.72 1.05 -5.78
CA PHE A 29 -7.32 -0.04 -5.01
C PHE A 29 -6.33 -0.69 -4.03
N GLU A 30 -5.08 -0.94 -4.45
CA GLU A 30 -4.03 -1.45 -3.58
C GLU A 30 -3.65 -0.43 -2.50
N ALA A 31 -3.52 0.85 -2.85
CA ALA A 31 -3.25 1.90 -1.87
C ALA A 31 -4.34 1.97 -0.79
N ASP A 32 -5.61 1.92 -1.17
CA ASP A 32 -6.74 1.91 -0.22
C ASP A 32 -6.71 0.66 0.68
N ALA A 33 -6.30 -0.49 0.15
CA ALA A 33 -6.14 -1.71 0.94
C ALA A 33 -4.99 -1.59 1.94
N TRP A 34 -3.88 -1.00 1.51
CA TRP A 34 -2.72 -0.74 2.35
C TRP A 34 -3.06 0.23 3.49
N ASP A 35 -3.77 1.33 3.20
CA ASP A 35 -4.21 2.30 4.22
C ASP A 35 -5.08 1.61 5.29
N ARG A 36 -6.04 0.79 4.88
CA ARG A 36 -6.87 0.01 5.83
C ARG A 36 -6.03 -0.93 6.69
N GLN A 37 -5.02 -1.58 6.11
CA GLN A 37 -4.15 -2.47 6.86
C GLN A 37 -3.28 -1.70 7.87
N ILE A 38 -2.68 -0.59 7.45
CA ILE A 38 -1.89 0.28 8.33
C ILE A 38 -2.73 0.78 9.50
N GLU A 39 -3.97 1.22 9.25
CA GLU A 39 -4.86 1.65 10.32
C GLU A 39 -5.18 0.52 11.31
N GLN A 40 -5.45 -0.69 10.82
CA GLN A 40 -5.72 -1.85 11.66
C GLN A 40 -4.49 -2.23 12.49
N ASP A 41 -3.31 -2.25 11.86
CA ASP A 41 -2.05 -2.59 12.52
C ASP A 41 -1.65 -1.53 13.56
N ALA A 42 -1.92 -0.25 13.29
CA ALA A 42 -1.77 0.83 14.25
C ALA A 42 -2.71 0.64 15.45
N LYS A 43 -4.00 0.38 15.21
CA LYS A 43 -4.99 0.12 16.28
C LYS A 43 -4.65 -1.13 17.09
N ALA A 44 -4.01 -2.12 16.47
CA ALA A 44 -3.53 -3.33 17.14
C ALA A 44 -2.19 -3.15 17.89
N GLY A 45 -1.59 -1.95 17.86
CA GLY A 45 -0.33 -1.64 18.53
C GLY A 45 0.91 -2.22 17.86
N LYS A 46 0.79 -2.78 16.65
CA LYS A 46 1.93 -3.41 15.95
C LYS A 46 2.99 -2.38 15.54
N LEU A 47 2.59 -1.12 15.36
CA LEU A 47 3.47 -0.04 14.95
C LEU A 47 4.04 0.76 16.14
N ASP A 48 3.68 0.44 17.38
CA ASP A 48 4.04 1.21 18.58
C ASP A 48 5.55 1.28 18.80
N ALA A 49 6.27 0.20 18.52
CA ALA A 49 7.73 0.16 18.64
C ALA A 49 8.41 1.13 17.66
N LEU A 50 7.87 1.22 16.43
CA LEU A 50 8.36 2.14 15.41
C LEU A 50 8.04 3.59 15.80
N ALA A 51 6.82 3.86 16.26
CA ALA A 51 6.41 5.17 16.73
C ALA A 51 7.28 5.67 17.89
N ARG A 52 7.53 4.81 18.89
CA ARG A 52 8.39 5.14 20.03
C ARG A 52 9.81 5.47 19.60
N LYS A 53 10.39 4.65 18.74
CA LYS A 53 11.74 4.90 18.21
C LYS A 53 11.82 6.22 17.46
N ALA A 54 10.84 6.52 16.62
CA ALA A 54 10.80 7.79 15.89
C ALA A 54 10.74 9.00 16.83
N LEU A 55 9.97 8.91 17.91
CA LEU A 55 9.91 9.96 18.95
C LEU A 55 11.24 10.10 19.70
N GLU A 56 11.89 8.99 20.06
CA GLU A 56 13.20 9.00 20.72
C GLU A 56 14.30 9.59 19.82
N ASP A 57 14.30 9.25 18.53
CA ASP A 57 15.22 9.79 17.54
C ASP A 57 15.02 11.30 17.35
N HIS A 58 13.76 11.74 17.29
CA HIS A 58 13.44 13.17 17.20
C HIS A 58 13.89 13.94 18.45
N ALA A 59 13.57 13.43 19.64
CA ALA A 59 13.98 14.03 20.91
C ALA A 59 15.51 14.12 21.05
N ALA A 60 16.24 13.18 20.46
CA ALA A 60 17.69 13.17 20.45
C ALA A 60 18.32 13.98 19.32
N GLY A 61 17.54 14.73 18.53
CA GLY A 61 18.04 15.55 17.43
C GLY A 61 18.57 14.74 16.25
N ARG A 62 18.17 13.47 16.11
CA ARG A 62 18.57 12.58 14.99
C ARG A 62 17.64 12.67 13.78
N THR A 63 16.79 13.67 13.73
CA THR A 63 15.89 13.95 12.59
C THR A 63 16.32 15.22 11.86
N THR A 64 16.21 15.21 10.54
CA THR A 64 16.40 16.41 9.69
C THR A 64 15.05 17.00 9.30
N LEU A 65 15.02 18.30 8.98
CA LEU A 65 13.90 18.87 8.24
C LEU A 65 13.88 18.25 6.82
N LEU A 66 12.68 17.90 6.35
CA LEU A 66 12.41 17.46 4.99
C LEU A 66 12.54 18.61 3.99
#